data_AF-A0A8J6BE60-F1
#
_entry.id   AF-A0A8J6BE60-F1
#
_cell.length_a   1.000
_cell.length_b   1.000
_cell.length_c   1.000
_cell.angle_alpha   90.00
_cell.angle_beta   90.00
_cell.angle_gamma   90.00
#
_symmetry.space_group_name_H-M   'P 1'
#
loop_
_entity.id
_entity.type
_entity.pdbx_description
1 polymer ?
#
loop_
_entity_poly.entity_id
_entity_poly.type
_entity_poly.pdbx_seq_one_letter_code
_entity_poly.pdbx_strand_id
1 'polypeptide(L)'
;NLDFDRIMEEGYELDLTFITERIISVSFPSGCSEETYLHNLQDVTRMLKSKHGDNYLVLNLSEKRYDLSKLNTKVMDVGWPDLHAPPLDKICTICKAVESWLNSDPLHVVVIHCRVGLLA
;
A
#
# COMPACT_ATOMS: atom_id res chain seq x y z
N ASN A 1 -11.48 -12.59 -8.98
CA ASN A 1 -12.71 -11.78 -8.97
C ASN A 1 -13.49 -11.94 -7.67
N LEU A 2 -13.80 -13.16 -7.21
CA LEU A 2 -14.52 -13.39 -5.93
C LEU A 2 -13.80 -12.87 -4.66
N ASP A 3 -12.47 -12.82 -4.64
CA ASP A 3 -11.70 -12.28 -3.50
C ASP A 3 -11.74 -10.74 -3.42
N PHE A 4 -11.88 -10.06 -4.56
CA PHE A 4 -11.95 -8.59 -4.62
C PHE A 4 -13.31 -8.08 -4.18
N ASP A 5 -14.38 -8.72 -4.67
CA ASP A 5 -15.74 -8.35 -4.30
C ASP A 5 -15.97 -8.58 -2.79
N ARG A 6 -15.36 -9.61 -2.19
CA ARG A 6 -15.39 -9.82 -0.73
C ARG A 6 -14.71 -8.71 0.08
N ILE A 7 -13.55 -8.23 -0.37
CA ILE A 7 -12.84 -7.13 0.32
C ILE A 7 -13.63 -5.82 0.23
N MET A 8 -14.43 -5.64 -0.83
CA MET A 8 -15.26 -4.44 -1.03
C MET A 8 -16.66 -4.55 -0.42
N GLU A 9 -17.23 -5.76 -0.27
CA GLU A 9 -18.59 -5.98 0.28
C GLU A 9 -18.64 -6.18 1.79
N GLU A 10 -17.59 -6.75 2.40
CA GLU A 10 -17.44 -6.73 3.86
C GLU A 10 -16.89 -5.36 4.24
N GLY A 11 -17.55 -4.63 5.15
CA GLY A 11 -17.20 -3.28 5.57
C GLY A 11 -15.84 -3.19 6.28
N TYR A 12 -14.77 -3.50 5.56
CA TYR A 12 -13.40 -3.36 5.97
C TYR A 12 -13.11 -1.87 6.10
N GLU A 13 -12.57 -1.46 7.25
CA GLU A 13 -12.04 -0.12 7.48
C GLU A 13 -10.73 0.06 6.68
N LEU A 14 -10.79 -0.06 5.35
CA LEU A 14 -9.70 0.24 4.42
C LEU A 14 -10.29 0.65 3.06
N ASP A 15 -9.57 1.50 2.32
CA ASP A 15 -9.87 1.82 0.93
C ASP A 15 -8.78 1.24 0.02
N LEU A 16 -9.18 0.40 -0.94
CA LEU A 16 -8.33 -0.21 -1.93
C LEU A 16 -8.81 0.17 -3.33
N THR A 17 -7.97 0.89 -4.07
CA THR A 17 -8.32 1.43 -5.38
C THR A 17 -7.23 1.15 -6.40
N PHE A 18 -7.61 0.63 -7.56
CA PHE A 18 -6.72 0.56 -8.73
C PHE A 18 -6.71 1.92 -9.43
N ILE A 19 -5.64 2.70 -9.24
CA ILE A 19 -5.44 3.95 -9.97
C ILE A 19 -5.20 3.67 -11.46
N THR A 20 -4.43 2.61 -11.72
CA THR A 20 -4.24 2.00 -13.05
C THR A 20 -4.20 0.49 -12.88
N GLU A 21 -4.07 -0.25 -13.99
CA GLU A 21 -3.87 -1.71 -13.94
C GLU A 21 -2.63 -2.15 -13.14
N ARG A 22 -1.63 -1.27 -13.01
CA ARG A 22 -0.33 -1.57 -12.36
C ARG A 22 0.01 -0.69 -11.15
N ILE A 23 -0.89 0.22 -10.77
CA ILE A 23 -0.72 1.09 -9.60
C ILE A 23 -1.96 0.97 -8.72
N ILE A 24 -1.76 0.46 -7.51
CA ILE A 24 -2.81 0.18 -6.53
C ILE A 24 -2.58 1.10 -5.34
N SER A 25 -3.62 1.79 -4.88
CA SER A 25 -3.62 2.53 -3.61
C SER A 25 -4.30 1.67 -2.55
N VAL A 26 -3.71 1.60 -1.37
CA VAL A 26 -4.32 1.01 -0.17
C VAL A 26 -4.18 2.01 0.97
N SER A 27 -5.31 2.45 1.51
CA SER A 27 -5.35 3.39 2.63
C SER A 27 -6.12 2.83 3.82
N PHE A 28 -5.58 3.05 5.02
CA PHE A 28 -6.18 2.65 6.28
C PHE A 28 -6.59 3.91 7.06
N PRO A 29 -7.85 4.03 7.51
CA PRO A 29 -8.32 5.17 8.30
C PRO A 29 -7.55 5.32 9.62
N SER A 30 -7.37 6.56 10.08
CA SER A 30 -6.71 6.87 11.35
C SER A 30 -7.41 6.31 12.59
N GLY A 31 -8.75 6.26 12.57
CA GLY A 31 -9.57 5.73 13.66
C GLY A 31 -9.56 4.20 13.76
N CYS A 32 -8.94 3.51 12.80
CA CYS A 32 -8.88 2.06 12.76
C CYS A 32 -8.02 1.53 13.92
N SER A 33 -8.55 0.55 14.65
CA SER A 33 -7.81 -0.11 15.74
C SER A 33 -6.56 -0.83 15.19
N GLU A 34 -5.52 -1.00 16.02
CA GLU A 34 -4.33 -1.76 15.59
C GLU A 34 -4.66 -3.20 15.20
N GLU A 35 -5.63 -3.83 15.88
CA GLU A 35 -6.07 -5.19 15.57
C GLU A 35 -6.72 -5.26 14.18
N THR A 36 -7.66 -4.35 13.91
CA THR A 36 -8.32 -4.24 12.61
C THR A 36 -7.31 -3.92 11.51
N TYR A 37 -6.39 -2.98 11.75
CA TYR A 37 -5.31 -2.65 10.81
C TYR A 37 -4.47 -3.89 10.45
N LEU A 38 -4.02 -4.66 11.45
CA LEU A 38 -3.20 -5.85 11.23
C LEU A 38 -3.98 -6.95 10.50
N HIS A 39 -5.24 -7.16 10.84
CA HIS A 39 -6.11 -8.12 10.16
C HIS A 39 -6.27 -7.75 8.67
N ASN A 40 -6.65 -6.51 8.41
CA ASN A 40 -6.84 -5.98 7.07
C ASN A 40 -5.54 -6.01 6.25
N LEU A 41 -4.41 -5.67 6.87
CA LEU A 41 -3.10 -5.73 6.23
C LEU A 41 -2.72 -7.17 5.84
N GLN A 42 -3.05 -8.16 6.68
CA GLN A 42 -2.84 -9.57 6.37
C GLN A 42 -3.68 -10.01 5.16
N ASP A 43 -4.94 -9.60 5.11
CA ASP A 43 -5.85 -9.96 4.00
C ASP A 43 -5.43 -9.30 2.69
N VAL A 44 -5.10 -8.00 2.71
CA VAL A 44 -4.53 -7.30 1.55
C VAL A 44 -3.23 -7.97 1.09
N THR A 45 -2.33 -8.31 2.02
CA THR A 45 -1.08 -9.00 1.68
C THR A 45 -1.34 -10.36 1.02
N ARG A 46 -2.32 -11.12 1.54
CA ARG A 46 -2.70 -12.42 0.98
C ARG A 46 -3.27 -12.28 -0.43
N MET A 47 -4.16 -11.31 -0.63
CA MET A 47 -4.73 -10.98 -1.94
C MET A 47 -3.64 -10.58 -2.94
N LEU A 48 -2.71 -9.70 -2.54
CA LEU A 48 -1.59 -9.27 -3.37
C LEU A 48 -0.71 -10.45 -3.79
N LYS A 49 -0.34 -11.34 -2.85
CA LYS A 49 0.43 -12.55 -3.16
C LYS A 49 -0.33 -13.51 -4.07
N SER A 50 -1.63 -13.67 -3.86
CA SER A 50 -2.48 -14.52 -4.70
C SER A 50 -2.56 -14.03 -6.15
N LYS A 51 -2.70 -12.71 -6.35
CA LYS A 51 -2.87 -12.11 -7.69
C LYS A 51 -1.55 -11.80 -8.41
N HIS A 52 -0.55 -11.35 -7.66
CA HIS A 52 0.69 -10.80 -8.22
C HIS A 52 1.94 -11.60 -7.84
N GLY A 53 1.82 -12.65 -7.00
CA GLY A 53 2.98 -13.42 -6.54
C GLY A 53 4.01 -12.53 -5.86
N ASP A 54 5.25 -12.56 -6.34
CA ASP A 54 6.35 -11.70 -5.88
C ASP A 54 6.52 -10.42 -6.73
N ASN A 55 5.63 -10.14 -7.67
CA ASN A 55 5.75 -9.07 -8.65
C ASN A 55 5.21 -7.72 -8.17
N TYR A 56 5.05 -7.53 -6.86
CA TYR A 56 4.59 -6.27 -6.30
C TYR A 56 5.65 -5.61 -5.39
N LEU A 57 5.72 -4.28 -5.47
CA LEU A 57 6.52 -3.44 -4.59
C LEU A 57 5.57 -2.59 -3.73
N VAL A 58 5.73 -2.64 -2.42
CA VAL A 58 4.97 -1.79 -1.49
C VAL A 58 5.76 -0.52 -1.18
N LEU A 59 5.18 0.63 -1.48
CA LEU A 59 5.68 1.94 -1.09
C LEU A 59 4.94 2.39 0.16
N ASN A 60 5.63 2.42 1.29
CA ASN A 60 5.04 2.90 2.54
C ASN A 60 5.19 4.42 2.63
N LEU A 61 4.07 5.15 2.54
CA LEU A 61 4.01 6.60 2.69
C LEU A 61 3.76 7.06 4.14
N SER A 62 3.44 6.13 5.05
CA SER A 62 3.33 6.41 6.49
C SER A 62 4.66 6.22 7.21
N GLU A 63 4.69 6.47 8.52
CA GLU A 63 5.84 6.11 9.36
C GLU A 63 6.24 4.63 9.16
N LYS A 64 7.52 4.35 9.40
CA LYS A 64 8.07 3.02 9.20
C LYS A 64 7.40 2.02 10.14
N ARG A 65 6.96 0.88 9.59
CA ARG A 65 6.29 -0.19 10.34
C ARG A 65 6.96 -1.55 10.16
N TYR A 66 7.12 -2.26 11.26
CA TYR A 66 7.73 -3.59 11.27
C TYR A 66 6.77 -4.66 10.74
N ASP A 67 5.49 -4.58 11.08
CA ASP A 67 4.44 -5.50 10.60
C ASP A 67 4.36 -5.53 9.08
N LEU A 68 4.34 -4.35 8.42
CA LEU A 68 4.35 -4.22 6.97
C LEU A 68 5.54 -4.93 6.32
N SER A 69 6.74 -4.70 6.87
CA SER A 69 8.00 -5.31 6.40
C SER A 69 8.09 -6.81 6.68
N LYS A 70 7.39 -7.31 7.70
CA LYS A 70 7.34 -8.73 8.03
C LYS A 70 6.40 -9.50 7.09
N LEU A 71 5.30 -8.88 6.68
CA LEU A 71 4.29 -9.50 5.82
C LEU A 71 4.67 -9.44 4.34
N ASN A 72 5.42 -8.42 3.92
CA ASN A 72 5.77 -8.15 2.53
C ASN A 72 7.28 -8.19 2.32
N THR A 73 7.73 -8.88 1.27
CA THR A 73 9.16 -9.07 0.99
C THR A 73 9.82 -7.83 0.36
N LYS A 74 9.05 -7.00 -0.35
CA LYS A 74 9.53 -5.79 -1.03
C LYS A 74 8.79 -4.57 -0.53
N VAL A 75 9.35 -3.92 0.48
CA VAL A 75 8.82 -2.68 1.07
C VAL A 75 9.87 -1.58 0.94
N MET A 76 9.45 -0.42 0.46
CA MET A 76 10.27 0.79 0.46
C MET A 76 9.60 1.84 1.37
N ASP A 77 10.26 2.16 2.48
CA ASP A 77 9.81 3.20 3.40
C ASP A 77 10.21 4.59 2.87
N VAL A 78 9.23 5.33 2.39
CA VAL A 78 9.38 6.69 1.83
C VAL A 78 8.44 7.69 2.48
N GLY A 79 7.83 7.32 3.60
CA GLY A 79 6.93 8.17 4.35
C GLY A 79 7.57 9.38 4.99
N TRP A 80 6.68 10.25 5.45
CA TRP A 80 6.96 11.51 6.12
C TRP A 80 6.02 11.67 7.33
N PRO A 81 6.32 12.57 8.27
CA PRO A 81 5.47 12.78 9.45
C PRO A 81 4.04 13.12 9.07
N ASP A 82 3.09 12.63 9.88
CA ASP A 82 1.67 12.93 9.70
C ASP A 82 1.40 14.44 9.70
N LEU A 83 0.35 14.85 9.00
CA LEU A 83 -0.09 16.24 8.85
C LEU A 83 0.90 17.17 8.12
N HIS A 84 1.97 16.62 7.52
CA HIS A 84 2.91 17.37 6.70
C HIS A 84 2.80 16.97 5.23
N ALA A 85 3.11 17.93 4.34
CA ALA A 85 3.34 17.63 2.94
C ALA A 85 4.72 16.95 2.77
N PRO A 86 4.86 16.03 1.81
CA PRO A 86 6.15 15.41 1.52
C PRO A 86 7.18 16.43 1.02
N PRO A 87 8.44 16.32 1.45
CA PRO A 87 9.55 16.99 0.77
C PRO A 87 9.60 16.67 -0.72
N LEU A 88 10.00 17.64 -1.57
CA LEU A 88 10.02 17.45 -3.02
C LEU A 88 10.96 16.32 -3.47
N ASP A 89 12.09 16.17 -2.80
CA ASP A 89 13.05 15.08 -3.04
C ASP A 89 12.46 13.70 -2.74
N LYS A 90 11.54 13.59 -1.78
CA LYS A 90 10.78 12.36 -1.51
C LYS A 90 9.84 12.03 -2.66
N ILE A 91 9.12 13.02 -3.18
CA ILE A 91 8.29 12.85 -4.38
C ILE A 91 9.12 12.36 -5.56
N CYS A 92 10.28 12.99 -5.81
CA CYS A 92 11.18 12.54 -6.87
C CYS A 92 11.68 11.10 -6.66
N THR A 93 12.01 10.74 -5.42
CA THR A 93 12.41 9.37 -5.06
C THR A 93 11.29 8.37 -5.35
N ILE A 94 10.05 8.69 -4.96
CA ILE A 94 8.88 7.85 -5.21
C ILE A 94 8.67 7.67 -6.72
N CYS A 95 8.63 8.75 -7.50
CA CYS A 95 8.42 8.69 -8.94
C CYS A 95 9.49 7.82 -9.63
N LYS A 96 10.77 7.99 -9.27
CA LYS A 96 11.87 7.18 -9.82
C LYS A 96 11.75 5.70 -9.46
N ALA A 97 11.36 5.38 -8.23
CA ALA A 97 11.17 4.00 -7.81
C ALA A 97 10.00 3.34 -8.53
N VAL A 98 8.87 4.05 -8.68
CA VAL A 98 7.70 3.59 -9.44
C VAL A 98 8.08 3.32 -10.88
N GLU A 99 8.71 4.29 -11.56
CA GLU A 99 9.13 4.16 -12.95
C GLU A 99 10.11 3.00 -13.13
N SER A 100 11.15 2.93 -12.29
CA SER A 100 12.16 1.87 -12.38
C SER A 100 11.56 0.47 -12.17
N TRP A 101 10.65 0.31 -11.21
CA TRP A 101 10.03 -0.98 -10.91
C TRP A 101 9.06 -1.41 -12.01
N LEU A 102 8.19 -0.52 -12.48
CA LEU A 102 7.21 -0.83 -13.52
C LEU A 102 7.83 -1.05 -14.90
N ASN A 103 9.00 -0.47 -15.17
CA ASN A 103 9.72 -0.66 -16.43
C ASN A 103 10.60 -1.92 -16.44
N SER A 104 10.92 -2.52 -15.27
CA SER A 104 11.78 -3.70 -15.23
C SER A 104 11.06 -5.00 -15.61
N ASP A 105 9.73 -5.05 -15.46
CA ASP A 105 8.91 -6.20 -15.85
C ASP A 105 7.46 -5.75 -16.14
N PRO A 106 6.85 -6.15 -17.27
CA PRO A 106 5.45 -5.81 -17.57
C PRO A 106 4.44 -6.33 -16.55
N LEU A 107 4.76 -7.39 -15.80
CA LEU A 107 3.91 -7.97 -14.74
C LEU A 107 4.07 -7.25 -13.39
N HIS A 108 5.03 -6.34 -13.26
CA HIS A 108 5.23 -5.62 -12.01
C HIS A 108 4.07 -4.66 -11.72
N VAL A 109 3.68 -4.63 -10.45
CA VAL A 109 2.72 -3.66 -9.91
C VAL A 109 3.32 -2.92 -8.71
N VAL A 110 2.86 -1.70 -8.50
CA VAL A 110 3.19 -0.90 -7.31
C VAL A 110 1.96 -0.80 -6.42
N VAL A 111 2.17 -0.99 -5.12
CA VAL A 111 1.17 -0.78 -4.07
C VAL A 111 1.60 0.43 -3.25
N ILE A 112 0.81 1.50 -3.30
CA ILE A 112 0.98 2.70 -2.49
C ILE A 112 0.21 2.49 -1.19
N HIS A 113 0.93 2.25 -0.11
CA HIS A 113 0.36 2.09 1.23
C HIS A 113 0.38 3.42 1.96
N CYS A 114 -0.77 3.80 2.52
CA CYS A 114 -0.84 4.90 3.46
C CYS A 114 -1.72 4.56 4.66
N ARG A 115 -1.28 4.96 5.84
CA ARG A 115 -2.15 5.05 7.01
C ARG A 115 -2.28 6.52 7.30
N VAL A 116 -3.40 7.12 6.89
CA VAL A 116 -3.55 8.57 6.92
C VAL A 116 -4.20 8.97 8.24
N GLY A 117 -3.50 9.78 9.02
CA GLY A 117 -4.00 10.53 10.18
C GLY A 117 -4.98 11.66 9.86
N LEU A 118 -5.73 11.65 8.73
CA LEU A 118 -6.40 12.88 8.28
C LEU A 118 -7.52 13.26 9.25
N LEU A 119 -7.25 14.32 10.02
CA LEU A 119 -8.28 15.21 10.53
C LEU A 119 -8.91 15.86 9.29
N ALA A 120 -10.06 15.34 8.86
CA ALA A 120 -11.01 16.11 8.08
C ALA A 120 -11.82 17.00 9.05
#